data_AF-A0A1H8ANM4-F1
#
_entry.id   AF-A0A1H8ANM4-F1
#
_cell.length_a   1.000
_cell.length_b   1.000
_cell.length_c   1.000
_cell.angle_alpha   90.00
_cell.angle_beta   90.00
_cell.angle_gamma   90.00
#
_symmetry.space_group_name_H-M   'P 1'
#
loop_
_entity.id
_entity.type
_entity.pdbx_description
1 polymer ?
#
loop_
_entity_poly.entity_id
_entity_poly.type
_entity_poly.pdbx_seq_one_letter_code
_entity_poly.pdbx_strand_id
1 'polypeptide(L)'
;MGKLTADYLISKLSDAKIHFERALDCKHTEFDDLYPYMIEHPQFFWYKRYVAWSELLTIVKLAEELEIDWKEQFSEKQSEYIASRVMSSRVLDEWYETNDSKEHVG
;
A
#
# COMPACT_ATOMS: atom_id res chain seq x y z
N MET A 1 23.48 -14.37 -12.91
CA MET A 1 22.57 -14.05 -11.79
C MET A 1 22.76 -12.58 -11.43
N GLY A 2 21.73 -11.76 -11.59
CA GLY A 2 21.79 -10.35 -11.19
C GLY A 2 21.82 -10.23 -9.67
N LYS A 3 22.66 -9.35 -9.13
CA LYS A 3 22.63 -9.03 -7.69
C LYS A 3 21.43 -8.12 -7.43
N LEU A 4 20.59 -8.48 -6.46
CA LEU A 4 19.61 -7.56 -5.90
C LEU A 4 20.40 -6.46 -5.17
N THR A 5 20.20 -5.19 -5.56
CA THR A 5 20.81 -4.05 -4.87
C THR A 5 19.79 -3.44 -3.89
N ALA A 6 20.29 -2.74 -2.87
CA ALA A 6 19.43 -1.98 -1.97
C ALA A 6 18.54 -0.99 -2.75
N ASP A 7 19.12 -0.27 -3.72
CA ASP A 7 18.39 0.66 -4.58
C ASP A 7 17.23 0.01 -5.34
N TYR A 8 17.41 -1.22 -5.83
CA TYR A 8 16.34 -1.93 -6.52
C TYR A 8 15.22 -2.34 -5.55
N LEU A 9 15.55 -2.74 -4.33
CA LEU A 9 14.53 -3.06 -3.34
C LEU A 9 13.78 -1.81 -2.89
N ILE A 10 14.48 -0.69 -2.70
CA ILE A 10 13.87 0.62 -2.43
C ILE A 10 12.96 1.05 -3.58
N SER A 11 13.36 0.84 -4.84
CA SER A 11 12.46 1.15 -5.97
C SER A 11 11.21 0.27 -5.95
N LYS A 12 11.35 -1.03 -5.63
CA LYS A 12 10.21 -1.94 -5.51
C LYS A 12 9.29 -1.58 -4.34
N LEU A 13 9.85 -1.09 -3.24
CA LEU A 13 9.10 -0.59 -2.11
C LEU A 13 8.29 0.67 -2.47
N SER A 14 8.91 1.58 -3.23
CA SER A 14 8.23 2.77 -3.78
C SER A 14 7.08 2.38 -4.73
N ASP A 15 7.32 1.42 -5.65
CA ASP A 15 6.29 0.89 -6.55
C ASP A 15 5.10 0.31 -5.75
N ALA A 16 5.36 -0.50 -4.73
CA ALA A 16 4.34 -1.11 -3.90
C ALA A 16 3.55 -0.08 -3.07
N LYS A 17 4.22 0.96 -2.55
CA LYS A 17 3.56 2.10 -1.89
C LYS A 17 2.59 2.79 -2.84
N ILE A 18 3.04 3.14 -4.04
CA ILE A 18 2.20 3.80 -5.05
C ILE A 18 1.03 2.89 -5.44
N HIS A 19 1.25 1.59 -5.60
CA HIS A 19 0.18 0.64 -5.90
C HIS A 19 -0.89 0.63 -4.78
N PHE A 20 -0.46 0.57 -3.51
CA PHE A 20 -1.36 0.63 -2.36
C PHE A 20 -2.15 1.93 -2.32
N GLU A 21 -1.49 3.08 -2.51
CA GLU A 21 -2.12 4.41 -2.55
C GLU A 21 -3.18 4.51 -3.66
N ARG A 22 -2.91 3.96 -4.84
CA ARG A 22 -3.90 3.88 -5.93
C ARG A 22 -5.09 2.99 -5.56
N ALA A 23 -4.86 1.89 -4.85
CA ALA A 23 -5.92 1.00 -4.38
C ALA A 23 -6.80 1.67 -3.32
N LEU A 24 -6.22 2.48 -2.43
CA LEU A 24 -6.95 3.33 -1.48
C LEU A 24 -7.83 4.34 -2.22
N ASP A 25 -7.24 5.07 -3.17
CA ASP A 25 -7.90 6.09 -3.98
C ASP A 25 -8.94 5.53 -4.97
N CYS A 26 -9.15 4.21 -5.00
CA CYS A 26 -10.04 3.54 -5.96
C CYS A 26 -9.69 3.83 -7.43
N LYS A 27 -8.42 4.14 -7.72
CA LYS A 27 -7.91 4.33 -9.08
C LYS A 27 -7.67 2.98 -9.74
N HIS A 28 -7.76 2.92 -11.07
CA HIS A 28 -7.45 1.70 -11.82
C HIS A 28 -6.00 1.20 -11.57
N THR A 29 -5.80 -0.12 -11.51
CA THR A 29 -4.54 -0.83 -11.21
C THR A 29 -4.47 -2.12 -12.03
N GLU A 30 -3.30 -2.74 -12.14
CA GLU A 30 -3.14 -4.05 -12.82
C GLU A 30 -4.06 -5.15 -12.25
N PHE A 31 -4.44 -5.06 -10.96
CA PHE A 31 -5.42 -5.97 -10.37
C PHE A 31 -6.77 -5.93 -11.11
N ASP A 32 -7.20 -4.77 -11.59
CA ASP A 32 -8.46 -4.61 -12.32
C ASP A 32 -8.38 -5.31 -13.69
N ASP A 33 -7.23 -5.24 -14.36
CA ASP A 33 -6.98 -5.91 -15.64
C ASP A 33 -6.96 -7.44 -15.50
N LEU A 34 -6.41 -7.94 -14.39
CA LEU A 34 -6.35 -9.37 -14.08
C LEU A 34 -7.72 -9.94 -13.66
N TYR A 35 -8.56 -9.12 -13.02
CA TYR A 35 -9.84 -9.54 -12.45
C TYR A 35 -11.01 -8.64 -12.91
N PRO A 36 -11.31 -8.57 -14.21
CA PRO A 36 -12.37 -7.68 -14.73
C PRO A 36 -13.74 -7.98 -14.12
N TYR A 37 -14.01 -9.24 -13.78
CA TYR A 37 -15.22 -9.65 -13.05
C TYR A 37 -15.39 -8.91 -11.72
N MET A 38 -14.30 -8.66 -10.98
CA MET A 38 -14.37 -7.99 -9.68
C MET A 38 -14.72 -6.50 -9.80
N ILE A 39 -14.41 -5.86 -10.94
CA ILE A 39 -14.77 -4.46 -11.20
C ILE A 39 -16.29 -4.31 -11.31
N GLU A 40 -16.95 -5.26 -11.97
CA GLU A 40 -18.40 -5.27 -12.17
C GLU A 40 -19.18 -5.52 -10.86
N HIS A 41 -18.48 -5.88 -9.78
CA HIS A 41 -19.05 -6.39 -8.54
C HIS A 41 -18.48 -5.63 -7.32
N PRO A 42 -19.10 -4.51 -6.90
CA PRO A 42 -18.60 -3.61 -5.86
C PRO A 42 -18.25 -4.25 -4.51
N GLN A 43 -18.82 -5.41 -4.18
CA GLN A 43 -18.46 -6.17 -2.98
C GLN A 43 -16.97 -6.59 -2.94
N PHE A 44 -16.28 -6.60 -4.09
CA PHE A 44 -14.87 -6.97 -4.17
C PHE A 44 -13.89 -5.81 -4.01
N PHE A 45 -14.34 -4.56 -3.84
CA PHE A 45 -13.43 -3.40 -3.74
C PHE A 45 -12.39 -3.51 -2.62
N TRP A 46 -12.74 -4.19 -1.52
CA TRP A 46 -11.80 -4.43 -0.43
C TRP A 46 -10.66 -5.37 -0.81
N TYR A 47 -10.89 -6.34 -1.71
CA TYR A 47 -9.89 -7.35 -2.08
C TYR A 47 -8.66 -6.70 -2.70
N LYS A 48 -8.85 -5.75 -3.61
CA LYS A 48 -7.76 -5.01 -4.23
C LYS A 48 -6.89 -4.28 -3.19
N ARG A 49 -7.51 -3.67 -2.17
CA ARG A 49 -6.79 -3.01 -1.07
C ARG A 49 -6.01 -4.02 -0.22
N TYR A 50 -6.62 -5.17 0.10
CA TYR A 50 -5.94 -6.26 0.82
C TYR A 50 -4.75 -6.82 0.04
N VAL A 51 -4.88 -6.97 -1.28
CA VAL A 51 -3.81 -7.46 -2.13
C VAL A 51 -2.65 -6.48 -2.18
N ALA A 52 -2.92 -5.19 -2.42
CA ALA A 52 -1.87 -4.17 -2.45
C ALA A 52 -1.20 -3.99 -1.06
N TRP A 53 -1.96 -4.10 0.04
CA TRP A 53 -1.40 -4.10 1.39
C TRP A 53 -0.48 -5.31 1.64
N SER A 54 -0.92 -6.52 1.25
CA SER A 54 -0.12 -7.73 1.39
C SER A 54 1.17 -7.66 0.57
N GLU A 55 1.11 -7.09 -0.63
CA GLU A 55 2.29 -6.84 -1.47
C GLU A 55 3.26 -5.89 -0.77
N LEU A 56 2.77 -4.73 -0.30
CA LEU A 56 3.57 -3.76 0.44
C LEU A 56 4.26 -4.38 1.66
N LEU A 57 3.52 -5.12 2.50
CA LEU A 57 4.08 -5.80 3.66
C LEU A 57 5.12 -6.86 3.29
N THR A 58 4.96 -7.51 2.13
CA THR A 58 5.92 -8.49 1.64
C THR A 58 7.25 -7.82 1.29
N ILE A 59 7.22 -6.69 0.59
CA ILE A 59 8.44 -5.95 0.24
C ILE A 59 9.10 -5.35 1.48
N VAL A 60 8.32 -4.80 2.42
CA VAL A 60 8.84 -4.32 3.71
C VAL A 60 9.54 -5.44 4.47
N LYS A 61 8.93 -6.63 4.55
CA LYS A 61 9.54 -7.80 5.19
C LYS A 61 10.88 -8.16 4.53
N LEU A 62 10.98 -8.11 3.21
CA LEU A 62 12.24 -8.36 2.51
C LEU A 62 13.30 -7.28 2.82
N ALA A 63 12.90 -6.02 2.96
CA ALA A 63 13.80 -4.95 3.36
C ALA A 63 14.32 -5.15 4.80
N GLU A 64 13.45 -5.56 5.72
CA GLU A 64 13.83 -5.93 7.10
C GLU A 64 14.83 -7.10 7.11
N GLU A 65 14.56 -8.17 6.36
CA GLU A 65 15.42 -9.37 6.27
C GLU A 65 16.81 -9.06 5.68
N LEU A 66 16.92 -8.00 4.87
CA LEU A 66 18.15 -7.57 4.23
C LEU A 66 18.81 -6.36 4.90
N GLU A 67 18.31 -5.95 6.07
CA GLU A 67 18.80 -4.79 6.84
C GLU A 67 18.80 -3.47 6.04
N ILE A 68 17.83 -3.31 5.15
CA ILE A 68 17.63 -2.08 4.37
C ILE A 68 16.62 -1.18 5.09
N ASP A 69 17.01 0.09 5.29
CA ASP A 69 16.12 1.06 5.93
C ASP A 69 14.97 1.45 4.98
N TRP A 70 13.79 0.90 5.26
CA TRP A 70 12.58 1.15 4.49
C TRP A 70 11.78 2.35 5.02
N LYS A 71 12.00 2.77 6.27
CA LYS A 71 11.14 3.76 6.94
C LYS A 71 11.26 5.14 6.33
N GLU A 72 12.43 5.49 5.79
CA GLU A 72 12.66 6.77 5.09
C GLU A 72 11.75 6.97 3.86
N GLN A 73 11.12 5.90 3.35
CA GLN A 73 10.18 5.98 2.23
C GLN A 73 8.75 6.38 2.65
N PHE A 74 8.47 6.48 3.94
CA PHE A 74 7.14 6.68 4.51
C PHE A 74 7.14 7.83 5.51
N SER A 75 5.96 8.40 5.76
CA SER A 75 5.82 9.24 6.95
C SER A 75 5.94 8.39 8.22
N GLU A 76 6.13 9.04 9.36
CA GLU A 76 6.20 8.36 10.66
C GLU A 76 4.92 7.53 10.90
N LYS A 77 3.74 8.12 10.67
CA LYS A 77 2.44 7.46 10.83
C LYS A 77 2.27 6.26 9.89
N GLN A 78 2.66 6.41 8.62
CA GLN A 78 2.62 5.32 7.65
C GLN A 78 3.54 4.16 8.08
N SER A 79 4.74 4.49 8.59
CA SER A 79 5.68 3.51 9.13
C SER A 79 5.11 2.76 10.33
N GLU A 80 4.42 3.44 11.24
CA GLU A 80 3.72 2.83 12.38
C GLU A 80 2.63 1.85 11.92
N TYR A 81 1.81 2.24 10.93
CA TYR A 81 0.79 1.37 10.36
C TYR A 81 1.38 0.11 9.77
N ILE A 82 2.42 0.24 8.95
CA ILE A 82 3.13 -0.89 8.36
C ILE A 82 3.72 -1.80 9.44
N ALA A 83 4.38 -1.21 10.46
CA ALA A 83 4.98 -1.96 11.57
C ALA A 83 3.93 -2.72 12.41
N SER A 84 2.72 -2.18 12.55
CA SER A 84 1.61 -2.87 13.22
C SER A 84 1.11 -4.10 12.45
N ARG A 85 1.39 -4.17 11.14
CA ARG A 85 0.97 -5.22 10.19
C ARG A 85 -0.54 -5.45 10.08
N VAL A 86 -1.36 -4.63 10.75
CA VAL A 86 -2.82 -4.73 10.75
C VAL A 86 -3.37 -3.69 9.78
N MET A 87 -4.04 -4.13 8.72
CA MET A 87 -4.87 -3.23 7.93
C MET A 87 -6.21 -3.02 8.64
N SER A 88 -6.31 -1.94 9.41
CA SER A 88 -7.56 -1.50 10.03
C SER A 88 -8.27 -0.46 9.17
N SER A 89 -9.55 -0.18 9.45
CA SER A 89 -10.25 0.98 8.89
C SER A 89 -9.44 2.26 9.04
N ARG A 90 -8.79 2.45 10.19
CA ARG A 90 -7.88 3.58 10.43
C ARG A 90 -6.73 3.70 9.41
N VAL A 91 -6.11 2.59 8.99
CA VAL A 91 -5.05 2.64 7.95
C VAL A 91 -5.64 3.10 6.62
N LEU A 92 -6.85 2.65 6.30
CA LEU A 92 -7.55 2.98 5.07
C LEU A 92 -8.01 4.45 5.05
N ASP A 93 -8.50 4.93 6.18
CA ASP A 93 -9.11 6.26 6.33
C ASP A 93 -8.09 7.35 6.67
N GLU A 94 -6.96 7.01 7.30
CA GLU A 94 -5.98 8.00 7.76
C GLU A 94 -4.58 7.80 7.15
N TRP A 95 -4.49 7.11 6.01
CA TRP A 95 -3.22 6.88 5.30
C TRP A 95 -2.52 8.19 4.91
N TYR A 96 -3.31 9.12 4.39
CA TYR A 96 -2.90 10.50 4.14
C TYR A 96 -3.32 11.32 5.35
N GLU A 97 -2.36 11.90 6.07
CA GLU A 97 -2.55 12.59 7.37
C GLU A 97 -3.56 13.75 7.34
N THR A 98 -4.14 14.08 6.18
CA THR A 98 -5.02 15.23 5.90
C THR A 98 -6.53 14.93 5.91
N ASN A 99 -7.00 13.72 6.23
CA ASN A 99 -8.43 13.40 6.11
C ASN A 99 -9.37 14.09 7.13
N ASP A 100 -8.86 14.93 8.02
CA ASP A 100 -9.67 15.82 8.89
C ASP A 100 -10.33 16.99 8.13
N SER A 101 -10.06 17.19 6.83
CA SER A 101 -10.70 18.25 6.04
C SER A 101 -11.88 17.79 5.17
N LYS A 102 -12.54 16.67 5.50
CA LYS A 102 -13.89 16.41 4.97
C LYS A 102 -14.90 17.22 5.77
N GLU A 103 -14.98 18.50 5.43
CA GLU A 103 -16.14 19.33 5.75
C GLU A 103 -17.41 18.52 5.47
N HIS A 104 -18.24 18.37 6.49
CA HIS A 104 -19.63 17.96 6.35
C HIS A 104 -20.30 18.92 5.35
N VAL A 105 -20.45 18.49 4.11
CA VAL A 105 -21.46 19.08 3.22
C VAL A 105 -22.75 18.32 3.51
N GLY A 106 -23.60 18.95 4.33
CA GLY A 106 -24.99 18.53 4.55
C GLY A 106 -25.90 18.84 3.37
#